data_AF-A0A072TEG9-F1
#
_entry.id   AF-A0A072TEG9-F1
#
_cell.length_a   1.000
_cell.length_b   1.000
_cell.length_c   1.000
_cell.angle_alpha   90.00
_cell.angle_beta   90.00
_cell.angle_gamma   90.00
#
_symmetry.space_group_name_H-M   'P 1'
#
loop_
_entity.id
_entity.type
_entity.pdbx_description
1 polymer ?
#
loop_
_entity_poly.entity_id
_entity_poly.type
_entity_poly.pdbx_seq_one_letter_code
_entity_poly.pdbx_strand_id
1 'polypeptide(L)'
;MEHYKKMQCWVILKKMIEGRDGWALKHPLDLKVLEGLSKSNCLENKYELKANMGLKDIEAKLGFYSTPDEFADDVRLVFSHGLLYTWKDDVHKAAKRLSDTFENRWKSLKEEWTLEERRVKKINKRKRESLCPKPDRGQDQTLSKLLKEKATCWLLSKKGA
;
A
#
# COMPACT_ATOMS: atom_id res chain seq x y z
N MET A 1 8.42 -1.21 -1.59
CA MET A 1 7.45 -0.73 -0.58
C MET A 1 8.16 -0.05 0.59
N GLU A 2 7.48 0.82 1.35
CA GLU A 2 8.05 1.50 2.53
C GLU A 2 8.45 0.51 3.63
N HIS A 3 9.53 0.81 4.36
CA HIS A 3 10.10 -0.12 5.35
C HIS A 3 9.10 -0.54 6.45
N TYR A 4 8.30 0.39 6.98
CA TYR A 4 7.32 0.04 8.02
C TYR A 4 6.18 -0.85 7.48
N LYS A 5 5.69 -0.58 6.26
CA LYS A 5 4.69 -1.44 5.59
C LYS A 5 5.26 -2.84 5.37
N LYS A 6 6.53 -2.95 4.95
CA LYS A 6 7.26 -4.21 4.82
C LYS A 6 7.31 -4.98 6.15
N MET A 7 7.65 -4.31 7.24
CA MET A 7 7.70 -4.94 8.57
C MET A 7 6.31 -5.43 9.02
N GLN A 8 5.25 -4.67 8.78
CA GLN A 8 3.88 -5.11 9.09
C GLN A 8 3.45 -6.32 8.25
N CYS A 9 3.81 -6.35 6.95
CA CYS A 9 3.60 -7.53 6.09
C CYS A 9 4.36 -8.75 6.64
N TRP A 10 5.62 -8.58 7.04
CA TRP A 10 6.42 -9.64 7.65
C TRP A 10 5.76 -10.21 8.92
N VAL A 11 5.28 -9.34 9.82
CA VAL A 11 4.64 -9.76 11.07
C VAL A 11 3.37 -10.59 10.80
N ILE A 12 2.53 -10.18 9.86
CA ILE A 12 1.33 -10.96 9.50
C ILE A 12 1.74 -12.31 8.91
N LEU A 13 2.68 -12.33 7.97
CA LEU A 13 3.14 -13.55 7.33
C LEU A 13 3.73 -14.54 8.34
N LYS A 14 4.58 -14.04 9.24
CA LYS A 14 5.24 -14.84 10.28
C LYS A 14 4.23 -15.50 11.21
N LYS A 15 3.21 -14.75 11.65
CA LYS A 15 2.09 -15.27 12.46
C LYS A 15 1.31 -16.38 11.76
N MET A 16 1.12 -16.29 10.43
CA MET A 16 0.44 -17.34 9.68
C MET A 16 1.31 -18.59 9.55
N ILE A 17 2.60 -18.44 9.24
CA ILE A 17 3.55 -19.56 9.09
C ILE A 17 3.73 -20.35 10.40
N GLU A 18 3.77 -19.65 11.53
CA GLU A 18 4.00 -20.23 12.86
C GLU A 18 2.70 -20.59 13.59
N GLY A 19 1.55 -20.18 13.04
CA GLY A 19 0.24 -20.45 13.60
C GLY A 19 -0.19 -21.91 13.43
N ARG A 20 -1.31 -22.25 14.09
CA ARG A 20 -1.91 -23.60 14.09
C ARG A 20 -2.09 -24.20 12.69
N ASP A 21 -2.50 -23.36 11.74
CA ASP A 21 -2.82 -23.77 10.37
C ASP A 21 -1.66 -23.55 9.39
N GLY A 22 -0.53 -23.01 9.87
CA GLY A 22 0.60 -22.63 9.04
C GLY A 22 1.22 -23.80 8.28
N TRP A 23 1.15 -25.02 8.84
CA TRP A 23 1.67 -26.24 8.23
C TRP A 23 1.06 -26.52 6.85
N ALA A 24 -0.22 -26.17 6.64
CA ALA A 24 -0.97 -26.56 5.44
C ALA A 24 -0.48 -25.83 4.18
N LEU A 25 0.01 -24.60 4.33
CA LEU A 25 0.43 -23.74 3.22
C LEU A 25 1.87 -23.26 3.35
N LYS A 26 2.64 -23.86 4.28
CA LYS A 26 4.02 -23.46 4.58
C LYS A 26 4.93 -23.62 3.38
N HIS A 27 4.75 -24.74 2.69
CA HIS A 27 5.53 -25.16 1.55
C HIS A 27 4.64 -25.22 0.29
N PRO A 28 5.26 -25.13 -0.90
CA PRO A 28 4.62 -25.46 -2.16
C PRO A 28 3.75 -26.73 -2.06
N LEU A 29 2.49 -26.66 -2.48
CA LEU A 29 1.56 -27.81 -2.55
C LEU A 29 1.85 -28.65 -3.79
N ASP A 30 1.59 -29.95 -3.76
CA ASP A 30 1.91 -30.81 -4.91
C ASP A 30 1.13 -30.41 -6.18
N LEU A 31 1.86 -29.86 -7.17
CA LEU A 31 1.36 -29.44 -8.48
C LEU A 31 0.53 -30.52 -9.18
N LYS A 32 0.91 -31.80 -9.03
CA LYS A 32 0.20 -32.92 -9.65
C LYS A 32 -1.22 -33.09 -9.09
N VAL A 33 -1.42 -32.81 -7.80
CA VAL A 33 -2.76 -32.82 -7.18
C VAL A 33 -3.57 -31.64 -7.71
N LEU A 34 -2.94 -30.47 -7.86
CA LEU A 34 -3.57 -29.26 -8.39
C LEU A 34 -3.93 -29.39 -9.87
N GLU A 35 -3.06 -29.94 -10.72
CA GLU A 35 -3.33 -30.22 -12.14
C GLU A 35 -4.43 -31.26 -12.34
N GLY A 36 -4.46 -32.30 -11.49
CA GLY A 36 -5.53 -33.30 -11.47
C GLY A 36 -6.91 -32.70 -11.13
N LEU A 37 -6.94 -31.71 -10.23
CA LEU A 37 -8.14 -30.96 -9.85
C LEU A 37 -8.47 -29.82 -10.85
N SER A 38 -7.47 -29.27 -11.54
CA SER A 38 -7.63 -28.17 -12.50
C SER A 38 -8.05 -28.65 -13.88
N LYS A 39 -7.90 -29.93 -14.24
CA LYS A 39 -8.42 -30.45 -15.53
C LYS A 39 -9.95 -30.33 -15.68
N SER A 40 -10.69 -30.06 -14.61
CA SER A 40 -12.12 -29.71 -14.67
C SER A 40 -12.41 -28.20 -14.83
N ASN A 41 -11.41 -27.32 -14.67
CA ASN A 41 -11.56 -25.87 -14.76
C ASN A 41 -10.43 -25.25 -15.60
N CYS A 42 -10.77 -24.73 -16.77
CA CYS A 42 -9.88 -24.09 -17.74
C CYS A 42 -9.01 -22.98 -17.12
N LEU A 43 -7.81 -23.33 -16.65
CA LEU A 43 -6.80 -22.38 -16.16
C LEU A 43 -5.54 -22.56 -17.00
N GLU A 44 -5.64 -22.11 -18.25
CA GLU A 44 -4.51 -22.09 -19.17
C GLU A 44 -3.72 -20.78 -19.02
N ASN A 45 -2.41 -20.96 -18.85
CA ASN A 45 -1.32 -20.08 -19.28
C ASN A 45 -0.98 -18.86 -18.40
N LYS A 46 0.31 -18.75 -18.05
CA LYS A 46 1.02 -17.76 -17.19
C LYS A 46 1.06 -18.07 -15.69
N TYR A 47 0.15 -18.89 -15.16
CA TYR A 47 0.09 -19.21 -13.74
C TYR A 47 0.99 -20.38 -13.31
N GLU A 48 1.49 -21.23 -14.21
CA GLU A 48 2.23 -22.46 -13.88
C GLU A 48 3.51 -22.27 -13.04
N LEU A 49 4.27 -21.18 -13.26
CA LEU A 49 5.46 -20.89 -12.43
C LEU A 49 5.11 -20.24 -11.08
N LYS A 50 3.95 -19.58 -11.00
CA LYS A 50 3.39 -19.04 -9.76
C LYS A 50 2.53 -20.08 -9.02
N ALA A 51 2.20 -21.20 -9.69
CA ALA A 51 1.25 -22.22 -9.26
C ALA A 51 1.74 -23.05 -8.08
N ASN A 52 3.00 -22.87 -7.66
CA ASN A 52 3.52 -23.60 -6.52
C ASN A 52 4.38 -22.77 -5.58
N MET A 53 3.83 -21.65 -5.11
CA MET A 53 4.40 -20.94 -3.97
C MET A 53 3.72 -21.37 -2.67
N GLY A 54 4.51 -21.50 -1.61
CA GLY A 54 4.06 -21.53 -0.22
C GLY A 54 4.33 -20.21 0.50
N LEU A 55 3.85 -20.11 1.73
CA LEU A 55 4.05 -18.92 2.57
C LEU A 55 5.53 -18.63 2.85
N LYS A 56 6.39 -19.66 2.91
CA LYS A 56 7.85 -19.46 3.05
C LYS A 56 8.51 -18.84 1.81
N ASP A 57 8.00 -19.12 0.62
CA ASP A 57 8.52 -18.51 -0.61
C ASP A 57 8.18 -17.02 -0.66
N ILE A 58 6.97 -16.67 -0.18
CA ILE A 58 6.58 -15.27 0.01
C ILE A 58 7.46 -14.59 1.06
N GLU A 59 7.84 -15.29 2.13
CA GLU A 59 8.73 -14.76 3.17
C GLU A 59 10.11 -14.43 2.58
N ALA A 60 10.67 -15.34 1.77
CA ALA A 60 11.92 -15.10 1.04
C ALA A 60 11.78 -13.96 0.02
N LYS A 61 10.63 -13.85 -0.65
CA LYS A 61 10.37 -12.82 -1.66
C LYS A 61 9.98 -11.46 -1.09
N LEU A 62 9.80 -11.33 0.23
CA LEU A 62 9.30 -10.12 0.87
C LEU A 62 10.14 -8.86 0.55
N GLY A 63 11.44 -9.04 0.29
CA GLY A 63 12.34 -7.96 -0.11
C GLY A 63 12.12 -7.39 -1.52
N PHE A 64 11.42 -8.13 -2.39
CA PHE A 64 11.30 -7.81 -3.81
C PHE A 64 9.96 -7.17 -4.19
N TYR A 65 9.01 -7.07 -3.26
CA TYR A 65 7.74 -6.41 -3.55
C TYR A 65 7.87 -4.88 -3.61
N SER A 66 7.37 -4.31 -4.70
CA SER A 66 7.33 -2.87 -4.90
C SER A 66 6.21 -2.24 -4.07
N THR A 67 5.07 -2.92 -3.95
CA THR A 67 3.90 -2.47 -3.19
C THR A 67 3.42 -3.52 -2.17
N PRO A 68 2.74 -3.11 -1.09
CA PRO A 68 2.12 -4.08 -0.17
C PRO A 68 1.01 -4.91 -0.83
N ASP A 69 0.32 -4.37 -1.84
CA ASP A 69 -0.73 -5.08 -2.54
C ASP A 69 -0.17 -6.26 -3.38
N GLU A 70 1.01 -6.12 -4.00
CA GLU A 70 1.69 -7.25 -4.65
C GLU A 70 1.98 -8.40 -3.67
N PHE A 71 2.38 -8.08 -2.44
CA PHE A 71 2.55 -9.07 -1.38
C PHE A 71 1.22 -9.76 -1.06
N ALA A 72 0.14 -8.99 -0.93
CA ALA A 72 -1.17 -9.53 -0.60
C ALA A 72 -1.73 -10.43 -1.72
N ASP A 73 -1.48 -10.08 -2.98
CA ASP A 73 -1.92 -10.88 -4.13
C ASP A 73 -1.22 -12.24 -4.17
N ASP A 74 0.06 -12.29 -3.82
CA ASP A 74 0.79 -13.57 -3.70
C ASP A 74 0.29 -14.40 -2.52
N VAL A 75 0.00 -13.78 -1.38
CA VAL A 75 -0.58 -14.47 -0.22
C VAL A 75 -1.95 -15.06 -0.56
N ARG A 76 -2.82 -14.30 -1.25
CA ARG A 76 -4.13 -14.78 -1.73
C ARG A 76 -4.01 -15.93 -2.71
N LEU A 77 -2.99 -15.91 -3.57
CA LEU A 77 -2.72 -17.00 -4.50
C LEU A 77 -2.38 -18.30 -3.76
N VAL A 78 -1.58 -18.23 -2.69
CA VAL A 78 -1.30 -19.41 -1.85
C VAL A 78 -2.61 -19.95 -1.23
N PHE A 79 -3.49 -19.07 -0.77
CA PHE A 79 -4.78 -19.50 -0.24
C PHE A 79 -5.68 -20.14 -1.30
N SER A 80 -5.74 -19.57 -2.51
CA SER A 80 -6.56 -20.14 -3.58
C SER A 80 -6.12 -21.57 -3.93
N HIS A 81 -4.82 -21.86 -3.91
CA HIS A 81 -4.32 -23.22 -4.08
C HIS A 81 -4.82 -24.17 -2.99
N GLY A 82 -4.80 -23.75 -1.72
CA GLY A 82 -5.35 -24.54 -0.62
C GLY A 82 -6.86 -24.75 -0.73
N LEU A 83 -7.59 -23.80 -1.30
CA LEU A 83 -9.04 -23.88 -1.50
C LEU A 83 -9.45 -24.80 -2.66
N LEU A 84 -8.51 -25.18 -3.54
CA LEU A 84 -8.76 -26.19 -4.59
C LEU A 84 -8.94 -27.61 -4.00
N TYR A 85 -8.43 -27.86 -2.80
CA TYR A 85 -8.68 -29.12 -2.10
C TYR A 85 -10.15 -29.26 -1.72
N THR A 86 -10.60 -30.50 -1.53
CA THR A 86 -12.00 -30.77 -1.17
C THR A 86 -12.37 -30.11 0.17
N TRP A 87 -13.60 -29.65 0.33
CA TRP A 87 -14.04 -28.99 1.57
C TRP A 87 -13.91 -29.84 2.84
N LYS A 88 -13.80 -31.17 2.69
CA LYS A 88 -13.57 -32.11 3.79
C LYS A 88 -12.10 -32.19 4.21
N ASP A 89 -11.19 -31.81 3.31
CA ASP A 89 -9.75 -31.81 3.54
C ASP A 89 -9.35 -30.76 4.57
N ASP A 90 -8.38 -31.11 5.41
CA ASP A 90 -7.87 -30.20 6.43
C ASP A 90 -7.05 -29.07 5.81
N VAL A 91 -6.44 -29.26 4.64
CA VAL A 91 -5.78 -28.21 3.86
C VAL A 91 -6.80 -27.14 3.44
N HIS A 92 -7.97 -27.54 2.92
CA HIS A 92 -9.02 -26.60 2.55
C HIS A 92 -9.51 -25.79 3.77
N LYS A 93 -9.77 -26.48 4.90
CA LYS A 93 -10.22 -25.80 6.12
C LYS A 93 -9.16 -24.85 6.68
N ALA A 94 -7.89 -25.25 6.66
CA ALA A 94 -6.76 -24.44 7.10
C ALA A 94 -6.59 -23.21 6.20
N ALA A 95 -6.63 -23.39 4.87
CA ALA A 95 -6.54 -22.31 3.90
C ALA A 95 -7.65 -21.28 4.09
N LYS A 96 -8.90 -21.73 4.32
CA LYS A 96 -10.03 -20.86 4.61
C LYS A 96 -9.80 -20.02 5.89
N ARG A 97 -9.39 -20.66 7.00
CA ARG A 97 -9.11 -19.96 8.27
C ARG A 97 -7.97 -18.94 8.14
N LEU A 98 -6.91 -19.30 7.43
CA LEU A 98 -5.79 -18.40 7.14
C LEU A 98 -6.23 -17.21 6.28
N SER A 99 -7.01 -17.46 5.23
CA SER A 99 -7.57 -16.41 4.36
C SER A 99 -8.44 -15.42 5.14
N ASP A 100 -9.37 -15.91 5.96
CA ASP A 100 -10.25 -15.07 6.78
C ASP A 100 -9.44 -14.22 7.77
N THR A 101 -8.43 -14.82 8.40
CA THR A 101 -7.53 -14.14 9.34
C THR A 101 -6.72 -13.05 8.63
N PHE A 102 -6.20 -13.37 7.44
CA PHE A 102 -5.40 -12.45 6.64
C PHE A 102 -6.23 -11.25 6.21
N GLU A 103 -7.40 -11.44 5.60
CA GLU A 103 -8.20 -10.32 5.08
C GLU A 103 -8.68 -9.38 6.18
N ASN A 104 -9.06 -9.93 7.34
CA ASN A 104 -9.41 -9.12 8.50
C ASN A 104 -8.25 -8.24 8.96
N ARG A 105 -7.03 -8.79 9.05
CA ARG A 105 -5.84 -8.02 9.44
C ARG A 105 -5.38 -7.05 8.35
N TRP A 106 -5.48 -7.46 7.09
CA TRP A 106 -5.10 -6.65 5.93
C TRP A 106 -5.96 -5.40 5.82
N LYS A 107 -7.27 -5.53 6.05
CA LYS A 107 -8.19 -4.39 6.10
C LYS A 107 -7.78 -3.36 7.14
N SER A 108 -7.52 -3.80 8.38
CA SER A 108 -7.08 -2.90 9.46
C SER A 108 -5.75 -2.21 9.14
N LEU A 109 -4.78 -2.92 8.57
CA LEU A 109 -3.50 -2.32 8.17
C LEU A 109 -3.68 -1.24 7.09
N LYS A 110 -4.51 -1.50 6.07
CA LYS A 110 -4.75 -0.51 5.01
C LYS A 110 -5.41 0.76 5.56
N GLU A 111 -6.33 0.61 6.50
CA GLU A 111 -6.95 1.75 7.18
C GLU A 111 -5.91 2.55 7.99
N GLU A 112 -5.04 1.87 8.74
CA GLU A 112 -3.94 2.50 9.50
C GLU A 112 -3.00 3.29 8.58
N TRP A 113 -2.55 2.70 7.48
CA TRP A 113 -1.69 3.37 6.50
C TRP A 113 -2.36 4.60 5.90
N THR A 114 -3.63 4.47 5.54
CA THR A 114 -4.40 5.59 4.98
C THR A 114 -4.53 6.74 5.98
N LEU A 115 -4.74 6.43 7.26
CA LEU A 115 -4.80 7.43 8.33
C LEU A 115 -3.44 8.09 8.54
N GLU A 116 -2.35 7.33 8.55
CA GLU A 116 -1.00 7.87 8.74
C GLU A 116 -0.58 8.78 7.58
N GLU A 117 -0.85 8.38 6.34
CA GLU A 117 -0.62 9.21 5.16
C GLU A 117 -1.41 10.54 5.24
N ARG A 118 -2.65 10.51 5.75
CA ARG A 118 -3.44 11.72 5.99
C ARG A 118 -2.85 12.59 7.10
N ARG A 119 -2.32 12.00 8.17
CA ARG A 119 -1.65 12.73 9.28
C ARG A 119 -0.40 13.43 8.78
N VAL A 120 0.48 12.72 8.08
CA VAL A 120 1.72 13.27 7.51
C VAL A 120 1.43 14.41 6.54
N LYS A 121 0.42 14.26 5.66
CA LYS A 121 -0.01 15.33 4.75
C LYS A 121 -0.45 16.60 5.49
N LYS A 122 -1.20 16.46 6.58
CA LYS A 122 -1.63 17.61 7.42
C LYS A 122 -0.44 18.30 8.09
N ILE A 123 0.52 17.54 8.61
CA ILE A 123 1.73 18.08 9.25
C ILE A 123 2.56 18.85 8.22
N ASN A 124 2.79 18.27 7.04
CA ASN A 124 3.56 18.90 5.98
C ASN A 124 2.89 20.18 5.46
N LYS A 125 1.55 20.23 5.38
CA LYS A 125 0.82 21.45 5.05
C LYS A 125 1.07 22.56 6.07
N ARG A 126 0.91 22.28 7.37
CA ARG A 126 1.17 23.24 8.45
C ARG A 126 2.62 23.73 8.45
N LYS A 127 3.58 22.84 8.17
CA LYS A 127 5.00 23.21 8.07
C LYS A 127 5.26 24.15 6.89
N ARG A 128 4.65 23.90 5.73
CA ARG A 128 4.74 24.81 4.57
C ARG A 128 4.11 26.18 4.87
N GLU A 129 2.97 26.20 5.54
CA GLU A 129 2.28 27.45 5.93
C GLU A 129 3.03 28.27 6.98
N SER A 130 3.85 27.62 7.84
CA SER A 130 4.68 28.30 8.84
C SER A 130 6.05 28.76 8.32
N LEU A 131 6.55 28.18 7.21
CA LEU A 131 7.80 28.57 6.56
C LEU A 131 7.65 29.77 5.61
N CYS A 132 6.43 30.13 5.21
CA CYS A 132 6.19 31.39 4.51
C CYS A 132 6.25 32.55 5.53
N PRO A 133 7.13 33.54 5.34
CA PRO A 133 7.05 34.78 6.11
C PRO A 133 5.64 35.36 5.91
N LYS A 134 4.92 35.61 7.01
CA LYS A 134 3.72 36.45 6.91
C LYS A 134 4.18 37.79 6.35
N PRO A 135 3.54 38.35 5.30
CA PRO A 135 3.86 39.70 4.88
C PRO A 135 3.70 40.61 6.09
N ASP A 136 4.79 41.26 6.48
CA ASP A 136 4.79 42.21 7.57
C ASP A 136 3.83 43.34 7.20
N ARG A 137 2.73 43.47 7.95
CA ARG A 137 1.72 44.52 7.75
C ARG A 137 2.27 45.92 8.10
N GLY A 138 3.56 46.07 8.37
CA GLY A 138 4.23 47.31 8.73
C GLY A 138 4.88 48.12 7.58
N GLN A 139 5.08 47.58 6.37
CA GLN A 139 5.80 48.31 5.30
C GLN A 139 4.97 48.69 4.05
N ASP A 140 3.69 48.32 4.02
CA ASP A 140 2.84 48.45 2.82
C ASP A 140 2.37 49.91 2.54
N GLN A 141 2.47 50.80 3.53
CA GLN A 141 2.08 52.20 3.35
C GLN A 141 3.10 53.03 2.57
N THR A 142 4.39 52.67 2.62
CA THR A 142 5.45 53.47 1.98
C THR A 142 5.54 53.16 0.49
N LEU A 143 5.45 51.88 0.11
CA LEU A 143 5.45 51.45 -1.29
C LEU A 143 4.18 51.88 -2.04
N SER A 144 3.01 51.81 -1.39
CA SER A 144 1.76 52.28 -2.00
C SER A 144 1.73 53.82 -2.14
N LYS A 145 2.37 54.57 -1.23
CA LYS A 145 2.57 56.03 -1.39
C LYS A 145 3.52 56.35 -2.54
N LEU A 146 4.67 55.69 -2.63
CA LEU A 146 5.65 55.87 -3.71
C LEU A 146 5.09 55.52 -5.10
N LEU A 147 4.28 54.45 -5.20
CA LEU A 147 3.62 54.08 -6.45
C LEU A 147 2.54 55.10 -6.84
N LYS A 148 1.79 55.64 -5.87
CA LYS A 148 0.82 56.71 -6.11
C LYS A 148 1.53 58.00 -6.56
N GLU A 149 2.59 58.43 -5.88
CA GLU A 149 3.37 59.62 -6.26
C GLU A 149 3.98 59.50 -7.66
N LYS A 150 4.55 58.34 -8.01
CA LYS A 150 5.09 58.10 -9.35
C LYS A 150 3.99 58.12 -10.43
N ALA A 151 2.79 57.63 -10.13
CA ALA A 151 1.65 57.70 -11.06
C ALA A 151 1.15 59.14 -11.25
N THR A 152 1.14 59.96 -10.19
CA THR A 152 0.75 61.38 -10.27
C THR A 152 1.75 62.19 -11.09
N CYS A 153 3.05 61.98 -10.90
CA CYS A 153 4.10 62.64 -11.71
C CYS A 153 4.00 62.27 -13.20
N TRP A 154 3.70 61.00 -13.52
CA TRP A 154 3.52 60.57 -14.90
C TRP A 154 2.31 61.20 -15.59
N LEU A 155 1.18 61.36 -14.87
CA LEU A 155 -0.03 62.01 -15.39
C LEU A 155 0.14 63.52 -15.59
N LEU A 156 0.91 64.19 -14.73
CA LEU A 156 1.23 65.61 -14.89
C LEU A 156 2.17 65.86 -16.08
N SER A 157 3.11 64.94 -16.33
CA SER A 157 4.00 65.00 -17.49
C SER A 157 3.30 64.79 -18.85
N LYS A 158 2.09 64.21 -18.86
CA LYS A 158 1.29 63.98 -20.08
C LYS A 158 0.24 65.06 -20.38
N LYS A 159 0.03 66.02 -19.48
CA LYS A 159 -0.96 67.11 -19.66
C LYS A 159 -0.35 68.44 -20.09
N GLY A 160 0.95 68.48 -20.37
CA GLY A 160 1.70 69.70 -20.72
C GLY A 160 2.41 69.64 -22.07
N ALA A 161 1.95 68.82 -23.02
CA ALA A 161 2.44 68.78 -24.39
C ALA A 161 1.26 68.90 -25.37
#